data_AF-A0A2U3PYE2-F1
#
_entry.id   AF-A0A2U3PYE2-F1
#
_cell.length_a   1.000
_cell.length_b   1.000
_cell.length_c   1.000
_cell.angle_alpha   90.00
_cell.angle_beta   90.00
_cell.angle_gamma   90.00
#
_symmetry.space_group_name_H-M   'P 1'
#
loop_
_entity.id
_entity.type
_entity.pdbx_description
1 polymer ?
#
loop_
_entity_poly.entity_id
_entity_poly.type
_entity_poly.pdbx_seq_one_letter_code
_entity_poly.pdbx_strand_id
1 'polypeptide(L)'
;MHQSSERVGAIAAALAKAQAALTNPEKTLSATIRSPFPREEHRTYRYASLASGLDIVRKTLSQHEIAIIQTTRIEQITGQIHLTTLLAHASGEWISSDWPVCGAKDVDAPHRMGAALTYARRYALFALVGIAGEDDLDAPDAITGSPAAAEPQTSPGSKGKPSKSVLNRPPVLSAHRSAELLERLLGQLASQGGGDGLLAWAKATLHLKNTLQEADARRLEVAYQKRFEKASLPGTDLAAEELASPLDHRSDDQHRAARIGATGGSDDLPAQQPQVNLAFPKEPPRKRSKAHLAFVREQPCLVCKQTPYDAHHVKFAQPRALGRKVSDEFTIPLCRKHHQELHQHGSEKAWWSDMKISPLPIARDLWLASSAHGTMSIPAQASPLSLGTEDAAP
;
A
#
# COMPACT_ATOMS: atom_id res chain seq x y z
N MET A 1 -2.72 31.55 8.22
CA MET A 1 -2.75 31.73 9.69
C MET A 1 -4.20 31.56 10.14
N HIS A 2 -4.45 30.86 11.24
CA HIS A 2 -5.80 30.73 11.78
C HIS A 2 -6.23 32.07 12.38
N GLN A 3 -7.48 32.46 12.16
CA GLN A 3 -8.10 33.62 12.79
C GLN A 3 -9.32 33.14 13.59
N SER A 4 -9.65 33.81 14.68
CA SER A 4 -10.81 33.47 15.50
C SER A 4 -11.40 34.71 16.19
N SER A 5 -12.59 34.56 16.75
CA SER A 5 -13.09 35.47 17.78
C SER A 5 -12.20 35.46 19.03
N GLU A 6 -12.34 36.48 19.89
CA GLU A 6 -11.61 36.58 21.15
C GLU A 6 -11.87 35.39 22.08
N ARG A 7 -13.09 34.86 22.04
CA ARG A 7 -13.50 33.64 22.75
C ARG A 7 -13.92 32.58 21.74
N VAL A 8 -13.58 31.32 22.04
CA VAL A 8 -13.87 30.17 21.17
C VAL A 8 -14.47 28.98 21.94
N GLY A 9 -14.89 29.20 23.18
CA GLY A 9 -15.29 28.10 24.08
C GLY A 9 -16.57 27.39 23.63
N ALA A 10 -17.59 28.14 23.23
CA ALA A 10 -18.85 27.59 22.73
C ALA A 10 -18.66 26.90 21.38
N ILE A 11 -17.97 27.54 20.42
CA ILE A 11 -17.73 26.92 19.11
C ILE A 11 -16.82 25.68 19.22
N ALA A 12 -15.79 25.70 20.07
CA ALA A 12 -14.94 24.54 20.27
C ALA A 12 -15.70 23.37 20.90
N ALA A 13 -16.54 23.63 21.91
CA ALA A 13 -17.37 22.61 22.53
C ALA A 13 -18.41 22.04 21.55
N ALA A 14 -19.04 22.88 20.73
CA ALA A 14 -19.98 22.46 19.70
C ALA A 14 -19.28 21.65 18.60
N LEU A 15 -18.10 22.10 18.13
CA LEU A 15 -17.33 21.41 17.11
C LEU A 15 -16.83 20.05 17.59
N ALA A 16 -16.38 19.93 18.84
CA ALA A 16 -15.99 18.65 19.43
C ALA A 16 -17.16 17.64 19.45
N LYS A 17 -18.37 18.09 19.82
CA LYS A 17 -19.58 17.25 19.76
C LYS A 17 -19.92 16.86 18.32
N ALA A 18 -19.82 17.79 17.38
CA ALA A 18 -20.08 17.52 15.97
C ALA A 18 -19.08 16.52 15.39
N GLN A 19 -17.79 16.65 15.73
CA GLN A 19 -16.73 15.74 15.29
C GLN A 19 -16.95 14.30 15.77
N ALA A 20 -17.55 14.10 16.95
CA ALA A 20 -17.91 12.76 17.42
C ALA A 20 -18.96 12.07 16.52
N ALA A 21 -19.76 12.84 15.77
CA ALA A 21 -20.78 12.36 14.85
C ALA A 21 -20.37 12.46 13.36
N LEU A 22 -19.23 13.07 13.04
CA LEU A 22 -18.74 13.19 11.67
C LEU A 22 -18.12 11.87 11.19
N THR A 23 -18.37 11.54 9.92
CA THR A 23 -17.76 10.40 9.24
C THR A 23 -16.95 10.88 8.04
N ASN A 24 -15.89 10.16 7.70
CA ASN A 24 -15.15 10.45 6.48
C ASN A 24 -16.02 10.18 5.24
N PRO A 25 -16.03 11.09 4.24
CA PRO A 25 -16.77 10.88 3.01
C PRO A 25 -16.16 9.76 2.16
N GLU A 26 -17.00 9.06 1.40
CA GLU A 26 -16.53 8.04 0.46
C GLU A 26 -15.69 8.65 -0.66
N LYS A 27 -14.53 8.04 -0.92
CA LYS A 27 -13.57 8.49 -1.94
C LYS A 27 -13.89 7.89 -3.30
N THR A 28 -14.99 8.35 -3.91
CA THR A 28 -15.52 7.77 -5.15
C THR A 28 -14.84 8.26 -6.42
N LEU A 29 -14.07 9.34 -6.36
CA LEU A 29 -13.38 9.94 -7.50
C LEU A 29 -11.89 9.58 -7.47
N SER A 30 -11.25 9.56 -8.64
CA SER A 30 -9.81 9.33 -8.76
C SER A 30 -9.16 10.43 -9.59
N ALA A 31 -8.01 10.91 -9.17
CA ALA A 31 -7.19 11.87 -9.90
C ALA A 31 -5.76 11.36 -10.06
N THR A 32 -5.13 11.75 -11.16
CA THR A 32 -3.76 11.35 -11.49
C THR A 32 -2.85 12.57 -11.52
N ILE A 33 -1.88 12.59 -10.62
CA ILE A 33 -0.79 13.55 -10.59
C ILE A 33 0.23 13.10 -11.64
N ARG A 34 0.42 13.94 -12.66
CA ARG A 34 1.43 13.66 -13.68
C ARG A 34 2.82 13.98 -13.16
N SER A 35 3.73 13.02 -13.28
CA SER A 35 5.11 13.28 -12.95
C SER A 35 5.70 14.30 -13.94
N PRO A 36 6.36 15.36 -13.46
CA PRO A 36 7.13 16.26 -14.34
C PRO A 36 8.42 15.60 -14.84
N PHE A 37 8.83 14.47 -14.24
CA PHE A 37 10.04 13.75 -14.60
C PHE A 37 9.69 12.53 -15.49
N PRO A 38 10.29 12.41 -16.69
CA PRO A 38 9.96 11.35 -17.65
C PRO A 38 10.14 9.91 -17.16
N ARG A 39 10.89 9.70 -16.06
CA ARG A 39 11.24 8.38 -15.51
C ARG A 39 10.45 8.01 -14.25
N GLU A 40 9.60 8.90 -13.76
CA GLU A 40 8.79 8.66 -12.56
C GLU A 40 7.33 8.37 -12.95
N GLU A 41 6.75 7.36 -12.33
CA GLU A 41 5.37 6.96 -12.62
C GLU A 41 4.36 8.00 -12.11
N HIS A 42 3.25 8.11 -12.82
CA HIS A 42 2.11 8.93 -12.41
C HIS A 42 1.52 8.42 -11.09
N ARG A 43 1.26 9.31 -10.14
CA ARG A 43 0.59 8.93 -8.89
C ARG A 43 -0.91 9.10 -9.03
N THR A 44 -1.68 8.05 -8.74
CA THR A 44 -3.14 8.14 -8.72
C THR A 44 -3.62 8.09 -7.27
N TYR A 45 -4.59 8.92 -6.93
CA TYR A 45 -5.19 8.99 -5.60
C TYR A 45 -6.70 9.08 -5.69
N ARG A 46 -7.40 8.50 -4.72
CA ARG A 46 -8.86 8.65 -4.63
C ARG A 46 -9.22 9.79 -3.71
N TYR A 47 -10.36 10.39 -3.99
CA TYR A 47 -10.88 11.51 -3.23
C TYR A 47 -12.41 11.60 -3.28
N ALA A 48 -12.98 12.24 -2.28
CA ALA A 48 -14.41 12.54 -2.18
C ALA A 48 -14.75 13.83 -2.92
N SER A 49 -15.94 13.92 -3.51
CA SER A 49 -16.42 15.17 -4.10
C SER A 49 -16.71 16.22 -3.03
N LEU A 50 -16.62 17.50 -3.39
CA LEU A 50 -17.00 18.60 -2.48
C LEU A 50 -18.48 18.49 -2.06
N ALA A 51 -19.36 18.07 -2.96
CA ALA A 51 -20.78 17.87 -2.69
C ALA A 51 -21.01 16.80 -1.61
N SER A 52 -20.40 15.62 -1.76
CA SER A 52 -20.50 14.52 -0.78
C SER A 52 -20.01 14.95 0.61
N GLY A 53 -18.89 15.68 0.67
CA GLY A 53 -18.40 16.26 1.91
C GLY A 53 -19.37 17.27 2.54
N LEU A 54 -19.92 18.18 1.74
CA LEU A 54 -20.88 19.18 2.22
C LEU A 54 -22.17 18.55 2.75
N ASP A 55 -22.67 17.48 2.14
CA ASP A 55 -23.88 16.78 2.59
C ASP A 55 -23.70 16.18 4.00
N ILE A 56 -22.53 15.61 4.27
CA ILE A 56 -22.17 15.08 5.60
C ILE A 56 -21.96 16.23 6.59
N VAL A 57 -21.08 17.18 6.23
CA VAL A 57 -20.64 18.23 7.16
C VAL A 57 -21.79 19.17 7.51
N ARG A 58 -22.61 19.61 6.55
CA ARG A 58 -23.74 20.52 6.83
C ARG A 58 -24.75 19.87 7.78
N LYS A 59 -25.07 18.60 7.57
CA LYS A 59 -26.01 17.88 8.43
C LYS A 59 -25.53 17.86 9.88
N THR A 60 -24.28 17.45 10.10
CA THR A 60 -23.74 17.29 11.45
C THR A 60 -23.44 18.63 12.13
N LEU A 61 -22.84 19.60 11.43
CA LEU A 61 -22.54 20.91 12.01
C LEU A 61 -23.80 21.70 12.36
N SER A 62 -24.85 21.63 11.54
CA SER A 62 -26.11 22.37 11.80
C SER A 62 -26.83 21.86 13.05
N GLN A 63 -26.70 20.58 13.40
CA GLN A 63 -27.24 20.01 14.65
C GLN A 63 -26.58 20.61 15.90
N HIS A 64 -25.37 21.16 15.74
CA HIS A 64 -24.62 21.82 16.79
C HIS A 64 -24.50 23.33 16.55
N GLU A 65 -25.45 23.90 15.78
CA GLU A 65 -25.57 25.34 15.56
C GLU A 65 -24.32 25.99 14.93
N ILE A 66 -23.57 25.22 14.14
CA ILE A 66 -22.39 25.70 13.40
C ILE A 66 -22.75 25.87 11.92
N ALA A 67 -22.56 27.08 11.41
CA ALA A 67 -22.64 27.42 10.00
C ALA A 67 -21.26 27.45 9.33
N ILE A 68 -21.21 27.09 8.05
CA ILE A 68 -20.00 27.14 7.22
C ILE A 68 -20.13 28.30 6.22
N ILE A 69 -19.14 29.18 6.19
CA ILE A 69 -19.08 30.31 5.27
C ILE A 69 -17.77 30.22 4.49
N GLN A 70 -17.84 30.24 3.16
CA GLN A 70 -16.67 30.23 2.28
C GLN A 70 -16.74 31.41 1.33
N THR A 71 -15.81 32.35 1.49
CA THR A 71 -15.72 33.56 0.67
C THR A 71 -14.37 33.64 -0.02
N THR A 72 -14.34 34.29 -1.18
CA THR A 72 -13.12 34.46 -1.96
C THR A 72 -12.79 35.94 -2.05
N ARG A 73 -11.51 36.29 -1.86
CA ARG A 73 -11.01 37.65 -2.12
C ARG A 73 -9.82 37.60 -3.08
N ILE A 74 -9.59 38.68 -3.80
CA ILE A 74 -8.40 38.87 -4.62
C ILE A 74 -7.49 39.85 -3.86
N GLU A 75 -6.28 39.42 -3.54
CA GLU A 75 -5.27 40.28 -2.93
C GLU A 75 -4.77 41.29 -3.97
N GLN A 76 -4.94 42.59 -3.72
CA GLN A 76 -4.70 43.63 -4.72
C GLN A 76 -3.23 43.75 -5.14
N ILE A 77 -2.29 43.47 -4.22
CA ILE A 77 -0.85 43.63 -4.48
C ILE A 77 -0.31 42.49 -5.32
N THR A 78 -0.67 41.25 -4.97
CA THR A 78 -0.14 40.03 -5.61
C THR A 78 -1.04 39.50 -6.73
N GLY A 79 -2.30 39.95 -6.76
CA GLY A 79 -3.35 39.39 -7.60
C GLY A 79 -3.73 37.95 -7.23
N GLN A 80 -3.31 37.44 -6.06
CA GLN A 80 -3.60 36.09 -5.62
C GLN A 80 -5.05 35.97 -5.15
N ILE A 81 -5.72 34.89 -5.55
CA ILE A 81 -7.04 34.54 -4.99
C ILE A 81 -6.83 33.84 -3.64
N HIS A 82 -7.50 34.35 -2.61
CA HIS A 82 -7.58 33.73 -1.29
C HIS A 82 -8.98 33.20 -1.05
N LEU A 83 -9.06 32.02 -0.47
CA LEU A 83 -10.27 31.43 0.07
C LEU A 83 -10.25 31.55 1.59
N THR A 84 -11.26 32.20 2.15
CA THR A 84 -11.52 32.22 3.58
C THR A 84 -12.64 31.23 3.90
N THR A 85 -12.35 30.23 4.73
CA THR A 85 -13.33 29.27 5.25
C THR A 85 -13.55 29.54 6.72
N LEU A 86 -14.76 29.91 7.10
CA LEU A 86 -15.17 30.29 8.45
C LEU A 86 -16.24 29.34 8.97
N LEU A 87 -16.07 28.88 10.21
CA LEU A 87 -17.11 28.22 11.00
C LEU A 87 -17.64 29.25 12.01
N ALA A 88 -18.95 29.52 11.96
CA ALA A 88 -19.64 30.44 12.86
C ALA A 88 -20.63 29.65 13.72
N HIS A 89 -20.62 29.87 15.03
CA HIS A 89 -21.58 29.29 15.96
C HIS A 89 -22.68 30.30 16.31
N ALA A 90 -23.88 29.83 16.69
CA ALA A 90 -25.00 30.68 17.08
C ALA A 90 -24.70 31.63 18.26
N SER A 91 -23.68 31.33 19.08
CA SER A 91 -23.20 32.24 20.13
C SER A 91 -22.44 33.47 19.61
N GLY A 92 -22.16 33.55 18.31
CA GLY A 92 -21.32 34.58 17.70
C GLY A 92 -19.82 34.28 17.72
N GLU A 93 -19.40 33.17 18.34
CA GLU A 93 -18.00 32.72 18.28
C GLU A 93 -17.70 32.08 16.92
N TRP A 94 -16.47 32.26 16.43
CA TRP A 94 -16.07 31.76 15.12
C TRP A 94 -14.59 31.40 15.05
N ILE A 95 -14.28 30.48 14.14
CA ILE A 95 -12.90 30.14 13.74
C ILE A 95 -12.80 30.19 12.22
N SER A 96 -11.66 30.61 11.69
CA SER A 96 -11.45 30.83 10.26
C SER A 96 -10.07 30.37 9.82
N SER A 97 -10.01 29.88 8.59
CA SER A 97 -8.80 29.53 7.87
C SER A 97 -8.74 30.29 6.56
N ASP A 98 -7.58 30.89 6.29
CA ASP A 98 -7.30 31.56 5.04
C ASP A 98 -6.29 30.77 4.21
N TRP A 99 -6.65 30.50 2.95
CA TRP A 99 -5.89 29.65 2.05
C TRP A 99 -5.61 30.33 0.70
N PRO A 100 -4.34 30.45 0.27
CA PRO A 100 -4.00 30.95 -1.06
C PRO A 100 -4.32 29.91 -2.14
N VAL A 101 -5.16 30.27 -3.11
CA VAL A 101 -5.72 29.33 -4.11
C VAL A 101 -4.88 29.29 -5.38
N CYS A 102 -4.83 30.39 -6.12
CA CYS A 102 -4.10 30.51 -7.39
C CYS A 102 -3.72 31.97 -7.66
N GLY A 103 -2.75 32.18 -8.55
CA GLY A 103 -2.31 33.52 -8.93
C GLY A 103 -3.20 34.18 -9.98
N ALA A 104 -2.99 35.47 -10.23
CA ALA A 104 -3.75 36.26 -11.20
C ALA A 104 -3.81 35.63 -12.61
N LYS A 105 -2.74 34.97 -13.06
CA LYS A 105 -2.65 34.33 -14.38
C LYS A 105 -3.66 33.18 -14.59
N ASP A 106 -4.14 32.58 -13.50
CA ASP A 106 -5.17 31.54 -13.58
C ASP A 106 -6.59 32.12 -13.56
N VAL A 107 -6.75 33.39 -13.17
CA VAL A 107 -8.02 34.14 -13.24
C VAL A 107 -8.44 34.35 -14.69
N ASP A 108 -7.45 34.57 -15.56
CA ASP A 108 -7.65 34.70 -17.01
C ASP A 108 -8.11 33.38 -17.67
N ALA A 109 -8.10 32.27 -16.95
CA ALA A 109 -8.58 30.96 -17.39
C ALA A 109 -9.70 30.44 -16.46
N PRO A 110 -10.97 30.81 -16.71
CA PRO A 110 -12.10 30.55 -15.79
C PRO A 110 -12.24 29.08 -15.35
N HIS A 111 -11.95 28.12 -16.24
CA HIS A 111 -12.01 26.69 -15.93
C HIS A 111 -10.92 26.26 -14.95
N ARG A 112 -9.70 26.81 -15.05
CA ARG A 112 -8.60 26.54 -14.13
C ARG A 112 -8.85 27.17 -12.77
N MET A 113 -9.31 28.42 -12.75
CA MET A 113 -9.73 29.09 -11.52
C MET A 113 -10.84 28.30 -10.81
N GLY A 114 -11.87 27.85 -11.53
CA GLY A 114 -12.98 27.06 -10.97
C GLY A 114 -12.52 25.73 -10.38
N ALA A 115 -11.60 25.03 -11.06
CA ALA A 115 -11.01 23.78 -10.56
C ALA A 115 -10.16 24.02 -9.30
N ALA A 116 -9.32 25.05 -9.29
CA ALA A 116 -8.49 25.42 -8.14
C ALA A 116 -9.34 25.82 -6.93
N LEU A 117 -10.42 26.59 -7.13
CA LEU A 117 -11.36 26.96 -6.07
C LEU A 117 -12.11 25.75 -5.52
N THR A 118 -12.56 24.85 -6.38
CA THR A 118 -13.27 23.62 -5.95
C THR A 118 -12.33 22.73 -5.12
N TYR A 119 -11.07 22.63 -5.52
CA TYR A 119 -10.02 21.96 -4.77
C TYR A 119 -9.82 22.63 -3.41
N ALA A 120 -9.49 23.92 -3.38
CA ALA A 120 -9.22 24.65 -2.14
C ALA A 120 -10.40 24.60 -1.16
N ARG A 121 -11.64 24.74 -1.63
CA ARG A 121 -12.85 24.68 -0.79
C ARG A 121 -13.01 23.36 -0.07
N ARG A 122 -12.64 22.26 -0.73
CA ARG A 122 -12.71 20.92 -0.16
C ARG A 122 -11.64 20.73 0.92
N TYR A 123 -10.38 21.01 0.59
CA TYR A 123 -9.26 20.83 1.53
C TYR A 123 -9.36 21.76 2.74
N ALA A 124 -9.67 23.04 2.52
CA ALA A 124 -9.80 24.01 3.61
C ALA A 124 -10.94 23.63 4.58
N LEU A 125 -12.08 23.19 4.05
CA LEU A 125 -13.20 22.74 4.89
C LEU A 125 -12.85 21.45 5.64
N PHE A 126 -12.33 20.44 4.96
CA PHE A 126 -12.07 19.13 5.54
C PHE A 126 -10.99 19.19 6.63
N ALA A 127 -9.96 20.01 6.42
CA ALA A 127 -8.96 20.29 7.43
C ALA A 127 -9.57 20.98 8.66
N LEU A 128 -10.46 21.96 8.47
CA LEU A 128 -11.04 22.73 9.56
C LEU A 128 -12.05 21.92 10.40
N VAL A 129 -12.81 21.03 9.77
CA VAL A 129 -13.79 20.17 10.44
C VAL A 129 -13.21 18.83 10.92
N GLY A 130 -12.01 18.46 10.47
CA GLY A 130 -11.30 17.27 10.92
C GLY A 130 -11.75 15.96 10.25
N ILE A 131 -12.03 15.99 8.94
CA ILE A 131 -12.36 14.78 8.16
C ILE A 131 -11.33 14.55 7.05
N ALA A 132 -11.13 13.28 6.68
CA ALA A 132 -10.23 12.87 5.61
C ALA A 132 -11.01 12.58 4.32
N GLY A 133 -10.81 13.40 3.31
CA GLY A 133 -11.48 13.30 2.02
C GLY A 133 -10.67 12.70 0.88
N GLU A 134 -9.38 12.45 1.08
CA GLU A 134 -8.48 11.89 0.07
C GLU A 134 -7.61 10.78 0.66
N ASP A 135 -7.04 9.97 -0.22
CA ASP A 135 -6.01 9.01 0.16
C ASP A 135 -4.76 9.75 0.65
N ASP A 136 -4.23 9.30 1.79
CA ASP A 136 -2.96 9.76 2.32
C ASP A 136 -1.85 9.07 1.51
N LEU A 137 -1.26 9.80 0.57
CA LEU A 137 -0.27 9.26 -0.36
C LEU A 137 1.10 9.04 0.30
N ASP A 138 1.29 9.57 1.51
CA ASP A 138 2.55 9.51 2.25
C ASP A 138 2.45 8.58 3.48
N ALA A 139 1.25 8.12 3.84
CA ALA A 139 1.06 7.09 4.86
C ALA A 139 1.67 5.76 4.43
N PRO A 140 2.49 5.11 5.29
CA PRO A 140 2.85 3.72 5.07
C PRO A 140 1.58 2.87 5.21
N ASP A 141 1.31 1.99 4.24
CA ASP A 141 0.15 1.07 4.26
C ASP A 141 -0.04 0.46 5.66
N ALA A 142 -1.11 0.88 6.35
CA ALA A 142 -1.42 0.40 7.69
C ALA A 142 -1.84 -1.08 7.61
N ILE A 143 -0.99 -1.97 8.14
CA ILE A 143 -1.30 -3.39 8.32
C ILE A 143 -2.48 -3.50 9.28
N THR A 144 -3.68 -3.80 8.78
CA THR A 144 -4.77 -4.37 9.58
C THR A 144 -5.46 -5.48 8.81
N GLY A 145 -5.02 -6.71 9.07
CA GLY A 145 -5.90 -7.86 9.01
C GLY A 145 -6.52 -8.06 10.40
N SER A 146 -7.83 -8.21 10.48
CA SER A 146 -8.45 -9.50 10.80
C SER A 146 -9.98 -9.44 10.79
N PRO A 147 -10.66 -10.55 10.46
CA PRO A 147 -12.11 -10.66 10.32
C PRO A 147 -12.78 -11.19 11.60
N ALA A 148 -13.96 -10.68 11.95
CA ALA A 148 -14.90 -11.29 12.90
C ALA A 148 -16.24 -10.54 12.80
N ALA A 149 -17.43 -11.11 12.87
CA ALA A 149 -17.92 -12.49 12.84
C ALA A 149 -19.44 -12.40 12.53
N ALA A 150 -20.00 -13.42 11.88
CA ALA A 150 -21.45 -13.64 11.77
C ALA A 150 -22.01 -14.03 13.17
N GLU A 151 -23.27 -13.89 13.59
CA GLU A 151 -24.63 -14.20 13.06
C GLU A 151 -25.68 -13.70 14.14
N PRO A 152 -27.05 -13.75 14.04
CA PRO A 152 -27.86 -14.85 13.48
C PRO A 152 -29.17 -14.49 12.71
N GLN A 153 -29.41 -15.29 11.65
CA GLN A 153 -30.61 -16.11 11.35
C GLN A 153 -31.98 -15.51 10.86
N THR A 154 -32.51 -16.23 9.85
CA THR A 154 -33.91 -16.54 9.49
C THR A 154 -34.81 -15.61 8.64
N SER A 155 -35.01 -16.06 7.39
CA SER A 155 -36.27 -16.25 6.59
C SER A 155 -37.27 -15.10 6.31
N PRO A 156 -37.99 -15.13 5.15
CA PRO A 156 -38.55 -13.94 4.50
C PRO A 156 -40.07 -13.74 4.67
N GLY A 157 -40.55 -12.48 4.61
CA GLY A 157 -42.00 -12.19 4.58
C GLY A 157 -42.51 -10.73 4.55
N SER A 158 -42.35 -10.04 3.42
CA SER A 158 -43.24 -8.98 2.87
C SER A 158 -43.08 -7.47 3.21
N LYS A 159 -43.01 -6.69 2.11
CA LYS A 159 -43.30 -5.26 1.82
C LYS A 159 -42.51 -4.13 2.53
N GLY A 160 -41.65 -3.46 1.74
CA GLY A 160 -41.05 -2.14 2.02
C GLY A 160 -40.15 -1.63 0.87
N LYS A 161 -40.13 -0.32 0.63
CA LYS A 161 -39.59 0.45 -0.54
C LYS A 161 -38.09 0.28 -0.88
N PRO A 162 -37.65 0.65 -2.11
CA PRO A 162 -36.35 0.26 -2.65
C PRO A 162 -35.20 1.18 -2.22
N SER A 163 -34.09 0.59 -1.79
CA SER A 163 -32.82 1.26 -1.51
C SER A 163 -31.71 0.83 -2.46
N LYS A 164 -31.11 1.84 -3.09
CA LYS A 164 -29.66 2.08 -3.31
C LYS A 164 -28.79 1.01 -4.01
N SER A 165 -28.51 1.36 -5.27
CA SER A 165 -27.22 1.36 -5.98
C SER A 165 -26.14 0.37 -5.55
N VAL A 166 -26.04 -0.70 -6.34
CA VAL A 166 -24.93 -1.64 -6.43
C VAL A 166 -23.70 -0.93 -7.02
N LEU A 167 -22.54 -1.10 -6.36
CA LEU A 167 -21.22 -0.72 -6.85
C LEU A 167 -20.93 -1.41 -8.18
N ASN A 168 -20.45 -0.65 -9.16
CA ASN A 168 -20.07 -1.10 -10.52
C ASN A 168 -18.96 -2.18 -10.47
N ARG A 169 -19.35 -3.44 -10.26
CA ARG A 169 -18.63 -4.60 -10.80
C ARG A 169 -19.10 -4.78 -12.24
N PRO A 170 -18.21 -5.01 -13.22
CA PRO A 170 -18.65 -5.42 -14.55
C PRO A 170 -19.59 -6.63 -14.38
N PRO A 171 -20.77 -6.64 -15.01
CA PRO A 171 -21.72 -7.72 -14.81
C PRO A 171 -21.07 -9.03 -15.25
N VAL A 172 -21.11 -10.03 -14.37
CA VAL A 172 -20.71 -11.41 -14.71
C VAL A 172 -21.58 -11.83 -15.90
N LEU A 173 -20.94 -12.37 -16.93
CA LEU A 173 -21.62 -12.79 -18.14
C LEU A 173 -22.60 -13.94 -17.85
N SER A 174 -23.68 -14.02 -18.64
CA SER A 174 -24.54 -15.20 -18.65
C SER A 174 -23.72 -16.45 -19.04
N ALA A 175 -24.17 -17.64 -18.64
CA ALA A 175 -23.43 -18.88 -18.86
C ALA A 175 -22.99 -19.06 -20.33
N HIS A 176 -23.89 -18.77 -21.29
CA HIS A 176 -23.59 -18.81 -22.71
C HIS A 176 -22.47 -17.84 -23.12
N ARG A 177 -22.57 -16.57 -22.71
CA ARG A 177 -21.60 -15.53 -23.06
C ARG A 177 -20.24 -15.72 -22.38
N SER A 178 -20.25 -16.32 -21.18
CA SER A 178 -19.04 -16.72 -20.47
C SER A 178 -18.30 -17.84 -21.20
N ALA A 179 -19.02 -18.86 -21.70
CA ALA A 179 -18.46 -19.93 -22.51
C ALA A 179 -17.87 -19.41 -23.84
N GLU A 180 -18.59 -18.55 -24.56
CA GLU A 180 -18.10 -17.92 -25.81
C GLU A 180 -16.83 -17.09 -25.58
N LEU A 181 -16.79 -16.31 -24.49
CA LEU A 181 -15.61 -15.52 -24.14
C LEU A 181 -14.43 -16.43 -23.75
N LEU A 182 -14.68 -17.49 -22.98
CA LEU A 182 -13.66 -18.47 -22.62
C LEU A 182 -13.04 -19.12 -23.87
N GLU A 183 -13.83 -19.60 -24.81
CA GLU A 183 -13.34 -20.23 -26.04
C GLU A 183 -12.45 -19.28 -26.84
N ARG A 184 -12.88 -18.01 -26.98
CA ARG A 184 -12.09 -16.98 -27.63
C ARG A 184 -10.76 -16.74 -26.94
N LEU A 185 -10.75 -16.66 -25.60
CA LEU A 185 -9.53 -16.42 -24.81
C LEU A 185 -8.58 -17.63 -24.85
N LEU A 186 -9.12 -18.86 -24.84
CA LEU A 186 -8.32 -20.07 -25.02
C LEU A 186 -7.68 -20.14 -26.41
N GLY A 187 -8.40 -19.73 -27.46
CA GLY A 187 -7.86 -19.62 -28.81
C GLY A 187 -6.72 -18.59 -28.92
N GLN A 188 -6.88 -17.42 -28.30
CA GLN A 188 -5.83 -16.40 -28.23
C GLN A 188 -4.61 -16.85 -27.43
N LEU A 189 -4.83 -17.59 -26.34
CA LEU A 189 -3.77 -18.17 -25.53
C LEU A 189 -2.98 -19.20 -26.35
N ALA A 190 -3.66 -20.02 -27.17
CA ALA A 190 -3.02 -21.00 -28.04
C ALA A 190 -2.09 -20.36 -29.10
N SER A 191 -2.38 -19.14 -29.53
CA SER A 191 -1.61 -18.39 -30.54
C SER A 191 -0.47 -17.52 -29.98
N GLN A 192 -0.26 -17.44 -28.65
CA GLN A 192 0.82 -16.61 -28.08
C GLN A 192 2.20 -17.28 -28.18
N GLY A 193 3.22 -16.55 -28.63
CA GLY A 193 4.63 -16.96 -28.50
C GLY A 193 5.08 -17.06 -27.03
N GLY A 194 6.15 -17.81 -26.76
CA GLY A 194 6.64 -18.10 -25.40
C GLY A 194 7.07 -16.89 -24.58
N GLY A 195 7.30 -17.12 -23.28
CA GLY A 195 7.88 -16.18 -22.31
C GLY A 195 7.17 -14.83 -22.20
N ASP A 196 7.75 -13.81 -22.84
CA ASP A 196 7.31 -12.42 -22.76
C ASP A 196 5.93 -12.18 -23.38
N GLY A 197 5.55 -12.97 -24.40
CA GLY A 197 4.23 -12.90 -25.02
C GLY A 197 3.10 -13.34 -24.10
N LEU A 198 3.35 -14.33 -23.24
CA LEU A 198 2.36 -14.83 -22.27
C LEU A 198 2.07 -13.82 -21.17
N LEU A 199 3.11 -13.14 -20.67
CA LEU A 199 2.96 -12.12 -19.63
C LEU A 199 2.21 -10.89 -20.14
N ALA A 200 2.50 -10.44 -21.36
CA ALA A 200 1.79 -9.33 -22.00
C ALA A 200 0.30 -9.69 -22.23
N TRP A 201 0.02 -10.91 -22.70
CA TRP A 201 -1.35 -11.39 -22.90
C TRP A 201 -2.13 -11.51 -21.58
N ALA A 202 -1.50 -12.00 -20.51
CA ALA A 202 -2.14 -12.11 -19.19
C ALA A 202 -2.56 -10.74 -18.63
N LYS A 203 -1.71 -9.73 -18.79
CA LYS A 203 -2.01 -8.35 -18.39
C LYS A 203 -3.19 -7.77 -19.19
N ALA A 204 -3.21 -8.00 -20.50
CA ALA A 204 -4.27 -7.52 -21.38
C ALA A 204 -5.62 -8.21 -21.10
N THR A 205 -5.61 -9.50 -20.75
CA THR A 205 -6.82 -10.33 -20.60
C THR A 205 -7.48 -10.26 -19.21
N LEU A 206 -6.81 -9.65 -18.23
CA LEU A 206 -7.24 -9.66 -16.82
C LEU A 206 -8.65 -9.07 -16.62
N HIS A 207 -8.96 -7.96 -17.28
CA HIS A 207 -10.27 -7.31 -17.19
C HIS A 207 -11.40 -8.16 -17.80
N LEU A 208 -11.10 -8.97 -18.82
CA LEU A 208 -12.05 -9.90 -19.46
C LEU A 208 -12.25 -11.16 -18.61
N LYS A 209 -11.20 -11.70 -17.99
CA LYS A 209 -11.33 -12.82 -17.04
C LYS A 209 -12.28 -12.46 -15.88
N ASN A 210 -12.24 -11.20 -15.43
CA ASN A 210 -13.08 -10.70 -14.34
C ASN A 210 -14.58 -10.57 -14.72
N THR A 211 -14.95 -10.80 -15.98
CA THR A 211 -16.37 -10.87 -16.42
C THR A 211 -16.86 -12.30 -16.65
N LEU A 212 -15.98 -13.30 -16.62
CA LEU A 212 -16.33 -14.72 -16.74
C LEU A 212 -17.03 -15.23 -15.47
N GLN A 213 -17.80 -16.31 -15.62
CA GLN A 213 -18.21 -17.12 -14.48
C GLN A 213 -17.00 -17.81 -13.85
N GLU A 214 -17.11 -18.12 -12.57
CA GLU A 214 -16.03 -18.69 -11.77
C GLU A 214 -15.48 -20.00 -12.35
N ALA A 215 -16.36 -20.85 -12.88
CA ALA A 215 -15.97 -22.10 -13.53
C ALA A 215 -15.13 -21.87 -14.80
N ASP A 216 -15.50 -20.89 -15.62
CA ASP A 216 -14.79 -20.57 -16.85
C ASP A 216 -13.49 -19.81 -16.59
N ALA A 217 -13.47 -18.90 -15.61
CA ALA A 217 -12.26 -18.22 -15.16
C ALA A 217 -11.19 -19.23 -14.70
N ARG A 218 -11.60 -20.25 -13.92
CA ARG A 218 -10.70 -21.35 -13.50
C ARG A 218 -10.16 -22.14 -14.69
N ARG A 219 -10.98 -22.44 -15.69
CA ARG A 219 -10.54 -23.17 -16.91
C ARG A 219 -9.48 -22.38 -17.67
N LEU A 220 -9.63 -21.06 -17.77
CA LEU A 220 -8.65 -20.18 -18.39
C LEU A 220 -7.33 -20.14 -17.63
N GLU A 221 -7.37 -20.07 -16.29
CA GLU A 221 -6.18 -20.06 -15.43
C GLU A 221 -5.38 -21.36 -15.53
N VAL A 222 -6.05 -22.50 -15.50
CA VAL A 222 -5.40 -23.81 -15.68
C VAL A 222 -4.72 -23.93 -17.04
N ALA A 223 -5.37 -23.43 -18.10
CA ALA A 223 -4.78 -23.45 -19.45
C ALA A 223 -3.55 -22.54 -19.55
N TYR A 224 -3.61 -21.35 -18.93
CA TYR A 224 -2.48 -20.43 -18.89
C TYR A 224 -1.28 -21.03 -18.13
N GLN A 225 -1.52 -21.64 -16.98
CA GLN A 225 -0.47 -22.27 -16.17
C GLN A 225 0.26 -23.38 -16.94
N LYS A 226 -0.48 -24.29 -17.58
CA LYS A 226 0.09 -25.35 -18.42
C LYS A 226 0.96 -24.78 -19.55
N ARG A 227 0.53 -23.67 -20.15
CA ARG A 227 1.28 -23.03 -21.24
C ARG A 227 2.53 -22.32 -20.73
N PHE A 228 2.44 -21.67 -19.58
CA PHE A 228 3.57 -21.02 -18.91
C PHE A 228 4.66 -22.03 -18.53
N GLU A 229 4.27 -23.18 -17.97
CA GLU A 229 5.18 -24.29 -17.65
C GLU A 229 5.84 -24.85 -18.92
N LYS A 230 5.06 -25.08 -19.99
CA LYS A 230 5.61 -25.54 -21.28
C LYS A 230 6.59 -24.53 -21.91
N ALA A 231 6.37 -23.24 -21.72
CA ALA A 231 7.25 -22.17 -22.24
C ALA A 231 8.47 -21.90 -21.35
N SER A 232 8.48 -22.37 -20.09
CA SER A 232 9.57 -22.17 -19.13
C SER A 232 10.59 -23.32 -19.13
N LEU A 233 10.32 -24.40 -19.87
CA LEU A 233 11.26 -25.50 -20.07
C LEU A 233 12.23 -25.14 -21.21
N PRO A 234 13.56 -25.12 -20.98
CA PRO A 234 14.54 -24.97 -22.05
C PRO A 234 14.46 -26.19 -22.99
N GLY A 235 14.36 -25.92 -24.29
CA GLY A 235 14.24 -26.96 -25.32
C GLY A 235 15.41 -27.94 -25.30
N THR A 236 15.11 -29.21 -25.07
CA THR A 236 15.80 -30.29 -25.78
C THR A 236 15.02 -30.54 -27.06
N ASP A 237 15.51 -29.99 -28.17
CA ASP A 237 15.18 -30.51 -29.49
C ASP A 237 15.84 -31.89 -29.62
N LEU A 238 15.04 -32.95 -29.62
CA LEU A 238 15.25 -34.08 -30.53
C LEU A 238 13.87 -34.53 -31.03
N ALA A 239 13.82 -34.63 -32.35
CA ALA A 239 12.64 -34.82 -33.19
C ALA A 239 11.84 -36.09 -32.90
N ALA A 240 10.53 -36.02 -33.17
CA ALA A 240 9.87 -36.91 -34.14
C ALA A 240 8.40 -36.50 -34.29
N GLU A 241 8.06 -35.91 -35.42
CA GLU A 241 6.69 -35.95 -35.96
C GLU A 241 6.43 -37.33 -36.57
N GLU A 242 5.25 -37.86 -36.25
CA GLU A 242 4.33 -38.63 -37.12
C GLU A 242 4.82 -39.88 -37.87
N LEU A 243 4.25 -41.06 -37.55
CA LEU A 243 3.12 -41.68 -38.29
C LEU A 243 2.96 -43.19 -37.98
N ALA A 244 1.69 -43.58 -37.82
CA ALA A 244 1.06 -44.85 -38.19
C ALA A 244 1.41 -46.18 -37.44
N SER A 245 0.36 -46.79 -36.87
CA SER A 245 0.22 -48.25 -36.66
C SER A 245 0.19 -48.99 -38.01
N PRO A 246 0.48 -50.31 -38.11
CA PRO A 246 -0.50 -51.35 -37.71
C PRO A 246 0.05 -52.73 -37.21
N LEU A 247 -0.80 -53.39 -36.40
CA LEU A 247 -1.10 -54.84 -36.30
C LEU A 247 -0.19 -55.87 -35.57
N ASP A 248 -0.87 -56.60 -34.66
CA ASP A 248 -0.86 -58.04 -34.32
C ASP A 248 0.46 -58.83 -34.13
N HIS A 249 0.68 -59.44 -32.95
CA HIS A 249 0.20 -60.80 -32.60
C HIS A 249 0.73 -61.27 -31.22
N ARG A 250 -0.21 -61.68 -30.34
CA ARG A 250 -0.22 -62.78 -29.34
C ARG A 250 1.06 -63.36 -28.71
N SER A 251 1.05 -63.46 -27.37
CA SER A 251 0.95 -64.71 -26.55
C SER A 251 1.38 -64.41 -25.10
N ASP A 252 0.48 -64.41 -24.11
CA ASP A 252 0.11 -65.52 -23.19
C ASP A 252 1.17 -65.89 -22.13
N ASP A 253 0.76 -65.67 -20.86
CA ASP A 253 0.80 -66.56 -19.67
C ASP A 253 1.21 -65.78 -18.39
N GLN A 254 0.33 -65.51 -17.42
CA GLN A 254 -0.48 -66.35 -16.51
C GLN A 254 0.18 -66.67 -15.15
N HIS A 255 -0.63 -66.42 -14.10
CA HIS A 255 -0.54 -66.90 -12.71
C HIS A 255 0.58 -66.31 -11.82
N ARG A 256 0.28 -65.74 -10.63
CA ARG A 256 -0.38 -66.42 -9.52
C ARG A 256 -0.80 -65.43 -8.41
N ALA A 257 -2.01 -65.63 -7.90
CA ALA A 257 -2.57 -64.99 -6.72
C ALA A 257 -2.00 -65.58 -5.41
N ALA A 258 -1.91 -64.76 -4.37
CA ALA A 258 -2.04 -65.19 -2.98
C ALA A 258 -2.58 -64.06 -2.10
N ARG A 259 -3.79 -64.28 -1.56
CA ARG A 259 -4.40 -63.60 -0.41
C ARG A 259 -3.84 -64.24 0.88
N ILE A 260 -3.69 -63.50 1.98
CA ILE A 260 -4.45 -63.53 3.25
C ILE A 260 -3.46 -62.87 4.27
N GLY A 261 -3.81 -62.03 5.24
CA GLY A 261 -5.08 -61.65 5.81
C GLY A 261 -4.93 -60.46 6.77
N ALA A 262 -6.07 -60.12 7.37
CA ALA A 262 -6.37 -58.90 8.10
C ALA A 262 -5.80 -58.83 9.53
N THR A 263 -5.62 -57.61 10.03
CA THR A 263 -6.16 -57.14 11.34
C THR A 263 -6.22 -55.62 11.34
N GLY A 264 -7.35 -55.07 11.77
CA GLY A 264 -7.59 -53.63 11.85
C GLY A 264 -6.91 -52.95 13.04
N GLY A 265 -6.79 -51.63 12.92
CA GLY A 265 -6.39 -50.70 13.97
C GLY A 265 -6.59 -49.29 13.44
N SER A 266 -7.51 -48.58 14.07
CA SER A 266 -7.86 -47.17 13.90
C SER A 266 -6.65 -46.24 13.85
N ASP A 267 -6.63 -45.30 12.91
CA ASP A 267 -6.21 -43.90 13.13
C ASP A 267 -6.61 -43.05 11.92
N ASP A 268 -7.60 -42.18 12.13
CA ASP A 268 -8.04 -41.14 11.21
C ASP A 268 -6.91 -40.10 11.02
N LEU A 269 -6.18 -40.21 9.91
CA LEU A 269 -5.27 -39.18 9.43
C LEU A 269 -5.95 -38.41 8.28
N PRO A 270 -6.19 -37.09 8.40
CA PRO A 270 -6.83 -36.34 7.35
C PRO A 270 -5.92 -36.23 6.13
N ALA A 271 -6.49 -36.61 4.97
CA ALA A 271 -5.87 -36.52 3.66
C ALA A 271 -5.25 -35.13 3.42
N GLN A 272 -3.91 -35.09 3.34
CA GLN A 272 -3.16 -33.91 2.93
C GLN A 272 -3.46 -33.63 1.45
N GLN A 273 -4.31 -32.63 1.22
CA GLN A 273 -4.43 -31.99 -0.09
C GLN A 273 -3.09 -31.29 -0.40
N PRO A 274 -2.51 -31.48 -1.59
CA PRO A 274 -1.31 -30.75 -1.99
C PRO A 274 -1.65 -29.26 -2.06
N GLN A 275 -1.09 -28.47 -1.14
CA GLN A 275 -1.13 -27.02 -1.18
C GLN A 275 -0.39 -26.55 -2.44
N VAL A 276 -1.14 -26.17 -3.46
CA VAL A 276 -0.60 -25.48 -4.63
C VAL A 276 -0.27 -24.06 -4.20
N ASN A 277 0.98 -23.85 -3.78
CA ASN A 277 1.57 -22.55 -3.52
C ASN A 277 1.59 -21.71 -4.80
N LEU A 278 0.60 -20.83 -4.97
CA LEU A 278 0.65 -19.76 -5.96
C LEU A 278 1.32 -18.54 -5.34
N ALA A 279 2.65 -18.51 -5.35
CA ALA A 279 3.41 -17.29 -5.19
C ALA A 279 4.61 -17.32 -6.14
N PHE A 280 4.64 -16.34 -7.06
CA PHE A 280 5.81 -15.94 -7.82
C PHE A 280 7.09 -15.99 -6.96
N PRO A 281 8.29 -16.31 -7.51
CA PRO A 281 9.53 -16.36 -6.74
C PRO A 281 9.66 -15.09 -5.88
N LYS A 282 9.47 -15.22 -4.57
CA LYS A 282 9.64 -14.11 -3.64
C LYS A 282 11.13 -13.79 -3.61
N GLU A 283 11.48 -12.58 -4.03
CA GLU A 283 12.78 -12.02 -3.70
C GLU A 283 13.04 -12.19 -2.19
N PRO A 284 14.29 -12.44 -1.77
CA PRO A 284 14.60 -12.79 -0.40
C PRO A 284 14.06 -11.72 0.58
N PRO A 285 13.45 -12.13 1.70
CA PRO A 285 12.83 -11.23 2.64
C PRO A 285 13.84 -10.23 3.21
N ARG A 286 13.38 -9.01 3.50
CA ARG A 286 14.19 -7.94 4.11
C ARG A 286 14.89 -8.45 5.37
N LYS A 287 16.22 -8.44 5.39
CA LYS A 287 17.00 -8.78 6.59
C LYS A 287 16.87 -7.65 7.62
N ARG A 288 16.49 -7.99 8.85
CA ARG A 288 16.37 -7.06 9.97
C ARG A 288 17.23 -7.56 11.13
N SER A 289 18.04 -6.70 11.73
CA SER A 289 18.86 -7.05 12.88
C SER A 289 19.02 -5.85 13.81
N LYS A 290 18.37 -5.91 14.97
CA LYS A 290 18.50 -4.88 16.01
C LYS A 290 19.92 -4.81 16.56
N ALA A 291 20.60 -5.96 16.68
CA ALA A 291 21.98 -6.06 17.11
C ALA A 291 22.92 -5.35 16.11
N HIS A 292 22.71 -5.54 14.80
CA HIS A 292 23.47 -4.83 13.78
C HIS A 292 23.27 -3.30 13.87
N LEU A 293 22.03 -2.83 14.04
CA LEU A 293 21.77 -1.40 14.19
C LEU A 293 22.39 -0.82 15.47
N ALA A 294 22.49 -1.60 16.55
CA ALA A 294 23.20 -1.20 17.77
C ALA A 294 24.72 -1.12 17.52
N PHE A 295 25.31 -2.13 16.88
CA PHE A 295 26.72 -2.14 16.48
C PHE A 295 27.08 -0.99 15.53
N VAL A 296 26.22 -0.66 14.57
CA VAL A 296 26.42 0.50 13.68
C VAL A 296 26.30 1.82 14.45
N ARG A 297 25.49 1.85 15.52
CA ARG A 297 25.48 2.91 16.56
C ARG A 297 26.59 2.77 17.62
N GLU A 298 27.51 1.81 17.43
CA GLU A 298 28.89 1.58 17.94
C GLU A 298 30.09 2.25 17.17
N GLN A 299 29.92 2.58 15.88
CA GLN A 299 31.00 3.00 14.97
C GLN A 299 31.12 4.53 14.69
N PRO A 300 32.33 5.11 14.58
CA PRO A 300 32.49 6.52 14.28
C PRO A 300 31.95 6.91 12.89
N CYS A 301 31.51 8.17 12.74
CA CYS A 301 31.00 8.69 11.47
C CYS A 301 31.97 8.45 10.30
N LEU A 302 31.47 7.94 9.17
CA LEU A 302 32.34 7.62 8.02
C LEU A 302 33.07 8.85 7.44
N VAL A 303 32.48 10.04 7.54
CA VAL A 303 33.03 11.28 6.97
C VAL A 303 34.03 11.94 7.94
N CYS A 304 33.61 12.27 9.16
CA CYS A 304 34.45 13.05 10.09
C CYS A 304 35.06 12.26 11.25
N LYS A 305 34.75 10.96 11.38
CA LYS A 305 35.22 10.08 12.46
C LYS A 305 34.82 10.50 13.89
N GLN A 306 33.92 11.47 14.04
CA GLN A 306 33.44 11.95 15.34
C GLN A 306 32.23 11.14 15.84
N THR A 307 32.02 11.19 17.16
CA THR A 307 30.85 10.66 17.89
C THR A 307 30.04 11.83 18.48
N PRO A 308 28.71 11.71 18.69
CA PRO A 308 27.82 10.56 18.46
C PRO A 308 27.30 10.46 17.01
N TYR A 309 26.70 9.32 16.66
CA TYR A 309 26.32 8.96 15.29
C TYR A 309 25.03 8.13 15.26
N ASP A 310 24.37 8.20 14.11
CA ASP A 310 23.09 7.58 13.82
C ASP A 310 23.28 6.56 12.68
N ALA A 311 22.50 5.48 12.74
CA ALA A 311 22.48 4.49 11.66
C ALA A 311 21.70 5.05 10.46
N HIS A 312 22.36 5.14 9.31
CA HIS A 312 21.78 5.59 8.04
C HIS A 312 21.60 4.40 7.09
N HIS A 313 20.38 4.17 6.60
CA HIS A 313 20.10 3.18 5.55
C HIS A 313 20.42 3.75 4.17
N VAL A 314 21.31 3.09 3.43
CA VAL A 314 21.71 3.49 2.08
C VAL A 314 20.56 3.24 1.10
N LYS A 315 19.81 4.27 0.69
CA LYS A 315 18.49 4.09 0.04
C LYS A 315 18.56 3.56 -1.38
N PHE A 316 19.72 3.59 -2.02
CA PHE A 316 19.93 3.10 -3.39
C PHE A 316 20.51 1.69 -3.45
N ALA A 317 20.78 1.06 -2.30
CA ALA A 317 21.35 -0.28 -2.23
C ALA A 317 20.40 -1.38 -2.72
N GLN A 318 19.08 -1.12 -2.71
CA GLN A 318 18.05 -2.03 -3.20
C GLN A 318 17.07 -1.28 -4.13
N PRO A 319 16.46 -1.97 -5.11
CA PRO A 319 15.44 -1.38 -5.96
C PRO A 319 14.32 -0.77 -5.12
N ARG A 320 13.96 0.48 -5.41
CA ARG A 320 12.85 1.16 -4.74
C ARG A 320 11.54 0.57 -5.26
N ALA A 321 10.83 -0.11 -4.37
CA ALA A 321 9.47 -0.58 -4.61
C ALA A 321 8.56 0.00 -3.52
N LEU A 322 7.27 0.16 -3.83
CA LEU A 322 6.29 0.71 -2.90
C LEU A 322 6.33 -0.04 -1.55
N GLY A 323 6.46 0.67 -0.43
CA GLY A 323 6.52 0.08 0.91
C GLY A 323 7.81 -0.69 1.28
N ARG A 324 8.80 -0.77 0.39
CA ARG A 324 10.04 -1.53 0.65
C ARG A 324 11.12 -0.66 1.31
N LYS A 325 11.30 -0.85 2.62
CA LYS A 325 12.45 -0.30 3.36
C LYS A 325 13.71 -1.10 3.05
N VAL A 326 14.85 -0.42 2.91
CA VAL A 326 16.15 -1.06 2.70
C VAL A 326 16.49 -1.99 3.87
N SER A 327 17.09 -3.13 3.57
CA SER A 327 17.53 -4.12 4.56
C SER A 327 18.57 -3.53 5.49
N ASP A 328 18.61 -3.99 6.74
CA ASP A 328 19.54 -3.45 7.74
C ASP A 328 21.01 -3.72 7.37
N GLU A 329 21.30 -4.68 6.48
CA GLU A 329 22.63 -4.96 5.92
C GLU A 329 23.24 -3.81 5.11
N PHE A 330 22.43 -2.83 4.72
CA PHE A 330 22.88 -1.63 4.01
C PHE A 330 22.86 -0.40 4.92
N THR A 331 23.23 -0.55 6.19
CA THR A 331 23.33 0.56 7.14
C THR A 331 24.78 0.95 7.45
N ILE A 332 24.97 2.25 7.66
CA ILE A 332 26.29 2.87 7.89
C ILE A 332 26.21 3.97 8.95
N PRO A 333 27.32 4.28 9.66
CA PRO A 333 27.35 5.30 10.69
C PRO A 333 27.57 6.70 10.11
N LEU A 334 26.66 7.63 10.42
CA LEU A 334 26.81 9.05 10.10
C LEU A 334 26.51 9.91 11.33
N CYS A 335 27.32 10.95 11.58
CA CYS A 335 26.98 11.94 12.60
C CYS A 335 25.78 12.79 12.15
N ARG A 336 25.07 13.40 13.10
CA ARG A 336 23.85 14.18 12.83
C ARG A 336 24.04 15.26 11.74
N LYS A 337 25.20 15.94 11.74
CA LYS A 337 25.54 16.95 10.74
C LYS A 337 25.60 16.36 9.32
N HIS A 338 26.44 15.36 9.09
CA HIS A 338 26.56 14.72 7.77
C HIS A 338 25.29 13.96 7.37
N HIS A 339 24.54 13.42 8.34
CA HIS A 339 23.25 12.80 8.08
C HIS A 339 22.24 13.85 7.55
N GLN A 340 22.21 15.05 8.14
CA GLN A 340 21.37 16.15 7.67
C GLN A 340 21.83 16.71 6.32
N GLU A 341 23.13 16.91 6.13
CA GLU A 341 23.71 17.35 4.84
C GLU A 341 23.37 16.38 3.71
N LEU A 342 23.43 15.07 3.97
CA LEU A 342 23.02 14.04 3.01
C LEU A 342 21.54 14.17 2.63
N HIS A 343 20.63 14.37 3.61
CA HIS A 343 19.21 14.57 3.29
C HIS A 343 18.93 15.90 2.59
N GLN A 344 19.68 16.97 2.91
CA GLN A 344 19.58 18.28 2.26
C GLN A 344 20.10 18.26 0.82
N HIS A 345 21.12 17.45 0.52
CA HIS A 345 21.65 17.29 -0.84
C HIS A 345 20.63 16.67 -1.81
N GLY A 346 19.62 15.95 -1.30
CA GLY A 346 18.52 15.37 -2.06
C GLY A 346 18.92 14.12 -2.89
N SER A 347 20.08 14.14 -3.53
CA SER A 347 20.66 12.99 -4.23
C SER A 347 21.75 12.32 -3.37
N GLU A 348 21.36 11.24 -2.70
CA GLU A 348 22.26 10.46 -1.84
C GLU A 348 23.48 9.91 -2.63
N LYS A 349 23.27 9.40 -3.84
CA LYS A 349 24.35 8.85 -4.68
C LYS A 349 25.38 9.93 -5.07
N ALA A 350 24.91 11.14 -5.39
CA ALA A 350 25.79 12.25 -5.72
C ALA A 350 26.58 12.71 -4.49
N TRP A 351 25.93 12.80 -3.32
CA TRP A 351 26.59 13.17 -2.07
C TRP A 351 27.72 12.20 -1.69
N TRP A 352 27.51 10.88 -1.81
CA TRP A 352 28.57 9.89 -1.59
C TRP A 352 29.72 10.01 -2.60
N SER A 353 29.42 10.40 -3.83
CA SER A 353 30.42 10.63 -4.88
C SER A 353 31.26 11.88 -4.57
N ASP A 354 30.63 12.95 -4.09
CA ASP A 354 31.29 14.20 -3.68
C ASP A 354 32.20 13.97 -2.46
N MET A 355 31.73 13.17 -1.50
CA MET A 355 32.52 12.73 -0.34
C MET A 355 33.60 11.69 -0.69
N LYS A 356 33.65 11.21 -1.95
CA LYS A 356 34.57 10.18 -2.45
C LYS A 356 34.55 8.89 -1.62
N ILE A 357 33.39 8.53 -1.08
CA ILE A 357 33.20 7.33 -0.25
C ILE A 357 32.24 6.39 -0.98
N SER A 358 32.61 5.12 -1.07
CA SER A 358 31.72 4.06 -1.57
C SER A 358 31.00 3.41 -0.38
N PRO A 359 29.70 3.68 -0.14
CA PRO A 359 29.02 3.22 1.07
C PRO A 359 28.64 1.73 1.04
N LEU A 360 28.44 1.12 -0.14
CA LEU A 360 27.98 -0.28 -0.25
C LEU A 360 29.02 -1.31 0.24
N PRO A 361 30.32 -1.23 -0.13
CA PRO A 361 31.33 -2.12 0.43
C PRO A 361 31.44 -1.99 1.95
N ILE A 362 31.40 -0.75 2.46
CA ILE A 362 31.49 -0.47 3.90
C ILE A 362 30.30 -1.07 4.66
N ALA A 363 29.07 -0.91 4.13
CA ALA A 363 27.88 -1.50 4.73
C ALA A 363 27.97 -3.03 4.78
N ARG A 364 28.47 -3.66 3.70
CA ARG A 364 28.71 -5.11 3.65
C ARG A 364 29.70 -5.56 4.72
N ASP A 365 30.81 -4.84 4.87
CA ASP A 365 31.86 -5.19 5.82
C ASP A 365 31.35 -5.03 7.27
N LEU A 366 30.58 -3.97 7.55
CA LEU A 366 29.90 -3.78 8.84
C LEU A 366 28.87 -4.88 9.13
N TRP A 367 28.13 -5.33 8.11
CA TRP A 367 27.17 -6.42 8.25
C TRP A 367 27.88 -7.74 8.60
N LEU A 368 28.97 -8.07 7.91
CA LEU A 368 29.79 -9.25 8.19
C LEU A 368 30.40 -9.20 9.61
N ALA A 369 30.94 -8.05 10.01
CA ALA A 369 31.50 -7.85 11.35
C ALA A 369 30.43 -8.05 12.44
N SER A 370 29.26 -7.44 12.30
CA SER A 370 28.17 -7.57 13.28
C SER A 370 27.58 -8.99 13.35
N SER A 371 27.62 -9.74 12.25
CA SER A 371 27.13 -11.12 12.21
C SER A 371 28.06 -12.07 12.97
N ALA A 372 29.37 -11.79 12.98
CA ALA A 372 30.34 -12.49 13.81
C ALA A 372 30.19 -12.14 15.31
N HIS A 373 29.78 -10.91 15.63
CA HIS A 373 29.49 -10.47 17.01
C HIS A 373 28.17 -11.03 17.57
N GLY A 374 27.25 -11.50 16.71
CA GLY A 374 25.96 -12.08 17.12
C GLY A 374 26.03 -13.46 17.79
N THR A 375 27.20 -14.11 17.80
CA THR A 375 27.45 -15.44 18.40
C THR A 375 28.01 -15.41 19.82
N MET A 376 28.26 -14.23 20.41
CA MET A 376 28.71 -14.14 21.81
C MET A 376 27.55 -13.73 22.70
N SER A 377 26.94 -14.75 23.31
CA SER A 377 26.04 -14.68 24.45
C SER A 377 26.56 -13.75 25.53
N ILE A 378 25.67 -12.86 25.99
CA ILE A 378 25.81 -12.04 27.19
C ILE A 378 26.05 -12.95 28.41
N PRO A 379 27.13 -12.81 29.20
CA PRO A 379 27.15 -13.32 30.55
C PRO A 379 26.35 -12.36 31.45
N ALA A 380 25.40 -12.93 32.17
CA ALA A 380 24.58 -12.23 33.15
C ALA A 380 25.37 -11.94 34.45
N GLN A 381 25.05 -10.78 35.03
CA GLN A 381 25.21 -10.35 36.44
C GLN A 381 26.57 -9.87 36.96
N ALA A 382 26.56 -8.63 37.47
CA ALA A 382 26.87 -8.35 38.88
C ALA A 382 26.11 -7.10 39.34
N SER A 383 25.29 -7.26 40.38
CA SER A 383 24.51 -6.22 41.06
C SER A 383 25.40 -5.22 41.82
N PRO A 384 25.02 -3.94 41.94
CA PRO A 384 25.68 -3.02 42.88
C PRO A 384 25.17 -3.24 44.30
N LEU A 385 26.12 -3.39 45.24
CA LEU A 385 25.88 -3.43 46.68
C LEU A 385 25.36 -2.08 47.18
N SER A 386 24.27 -2.16 47.94
CA SER A 386 23.73 -1.12 48.81
C SER A 386 24.63 -0.91 50.04
N LEU A 387 24.97 0.34 50.35
CA LEU A 387 25.23 0.78 51.72
C LEU A 387 24.42 2.06 51.98
N GLY A 388 23.47 1.99 52.91
CA GLY A 388 22.81 3.14 53.55
C GLY A 388 23.79 3.87 54.48
N THR A 389 23.73 5.21 54.57
CA THR A 389 22.90 6.07 55.46
C THR A 389 23.58 6.43 56.78
N GLU A 390 23.29 7.67 57.20
CA GLU A 390 23.53 8.37 58.49
C GLU A 390 24.79 9.25 58.55
N ASP A 391 24.80 10.45 59.13
CA ASP A 391 23.79 11.47 59.46
C ASP A 391 24.58 12.73 59.90
N ALA A 392 23.86 13.82 60.23
CA ALA A 392 24.28 14.96 61.06
C ALA A 392 25.06 16.15 60.40
N ALA A 393 24.31 17.24 60.24
CA ALA A 393 24.77 18.64 60.26
C ALA A 393 25.29 19.03 61.68
N PRO A 394 25.82 20.26 61.95
CA PRO A 394 25.38 21.57 61.47
C PRO A 394 26.37 22.31 60.55
#